data_AF-A0A1X2G372-F1
#
_entry.id   AF-A0A1X2G372-F1
#
_cell.length_a   1.000
_cell.length_b   1.000
_cell.length_c   1.000
_cell.angle_alpha   90.00
_cell.angle_beta   90.00
_cell.angle_gamma   90.00
#
_symmetry.space_group_name_H-M   'P 1'
#
loop_
_entity.id
_entity.type
_entity.pdbx_description
1 polymer ?
#
loop_
_entity_poly.entity_id
_entity_poly.type
_entity_poly.pdbx_seq_one_letter_code
_entity_poly.pdbx_strand_id
1 'polypeptide(L)'
;MDKFGCFVHHALQSFEQLSFQNQQQAIVYPYQPMEQQQASKLVFPDPQTGHLMYQEYNDGDKIIDFSSVGFLEGRSAIPTSNGLLNLPTIIVYPKMQGTDQTDEIQQAIDTVGGYPARKDGLRGVVHFARGTYRLKSCLHIQTSGIILQGAKDGDTVFENKGEMNTLIKVRGGANVLAKKRAPITDATVPVGSQEIHVKHAVKRYNVGDLVVVAVQFNATWVKDIGMDVIHPKGDTSKNNGWRPGRLEHLRTITAIWRRLRGIVHFASGEPYWDRKLAVCG
;
A
#
# COMPACT_ATOMS: atom_id res chain seq x y z
N MET A 1 74.43 15.05 8.61
CA MET A 1 73.46 14.96 7.50
C MET A 1 73.82 13.74 6.68
N ASP A 2 72.95 12.75 6.79
CA ASP A 2 72.64 11.59 5.96
C ASP A 2 73.72 10.56 5.55
N LYS A 3 73.48 9.31 5.96
CA LYS A 3 74.12 8.09 5.44
C LYS A 3 73.03 7.08 5.01
N PHE A 4 73.05 6.77 3.70
CA PHE A 4 72.88 5.50 2.99
C PHE A 4 72.10 4.29 3.58
N GLY A 5 71.31 3.63 2.71
CA GLY A 5 70.93 2.20 2.81
C GLY A 5 69.90 1.71 1.76
N CYS A 6 70.20 0.60 1.08
CA CYS A 6 69.55 0.00 -0.12
C CYS A 6 68.22 -0.78 0.07
N PHE A 7 67.70 -1.27 -1.08
CA PHE A 7 66.71 -2.34 -1.40
C PHE A 7 65.30 -1.85 -1.82
N VAL A 8 64.81 -1.93 -3.08
CA VAL A 8 64.71 -2.97 -4.13
C VAL A 8 63.37 -3.75 -4.09
N HIS A 9 62.72 -3.86 -5.28
CA HIS A 9 61.61 -4.75 -5.71
C HIS A 9 60.20 -4.39 -5.21
N HIS A 10 59.09 -4.47 -5.95
CA HIS A 10 58.62 -4.93 -7.28
C HIS A 10 57.12 -4.52 -7.27
N ALA A 11 56.32 -4.30 -8.32
CA ALA A 11 56.44 -4.38 -9.75
C ALA A 11 55.30 -3.53 -10.32
N LEU A 12 55.62 -2.74 -11.34
CA LEU A 12 54.69 -2.24 -12.36
C LEU A 12 54.22 -3.40 -13.24
N GLN A 13 53.08 -3.19 -13.91
CA GLN A 13 52.32 -4.04 -14.86
C GLN A 13 51.00 -4.45 -14.20
N SER A 14 49.82 -4.02 -14.64
CA SER A 14 49.40 -3.73 -16.01
C SER A 14 48.04 -3.01 -15.94
N PHE A 15 48.03 -1.72 -16.24
CA PHE A 15 46.83 -0.96 -16.57
C PHE A 15 46.76 -0.89 -18.09
N GLU A 16 46.15 -1.88 -18.73
CA GLU A 16 45.48 -1.71 -20.02
C GLU A 16 44.72 -2.97 -20.41
N GLN A 17 43.48 -2.75 -20.87
CA GLN A 17 42.60 -3.68 -21.57
C GLN A 17 42.03 -4.84 -20.73
N LEU A 18 40.77 -4.69 -20.30
CA LEU A 18 39.74 -5.71 -20.55
C LEU A 18 38.36 -5.04 -20.56
N SER A 19 37.85 -4.98 -21.78
CA SER A 19 36.52 -4.58 -22.22
C SER A 19 35.39 -5.36 -21.57
N PHE A 20 34.26 -4.66 -21.37
CA PHE A 20 32.88 -5.15 -21.34
C PHE A 20 32.67 -6.65 -21.58
N GLN A 21 32.34 -7.39 -20.52
CA GLN A 21 31.23 -8.35 -20.51
C GLN A 21 30.68 -8.44 -19.07
N ASN A 22 29.68 -7.62 -18.76
CA ASN A 22 28.83 -7.81 -17.58
C ASN A 22 27.87 -8.97 -17.89
N GLN A 23 28.31 -10.21 -17.70
CA GLN A 23 27.38 -11.32 -17.56
C GLN A 23 26.72 -11.20 -16.18
N GLN A 24 25.49 -10.70 -16.14
CA GLN A 24 24.58 -11.00 -15.04
C GLN A 24 24.30 -12.50 -15.09
N GLN A 25 25.16 -13.30 -14.46
CA GLN A 25 24.77 -14.65 -14.07
C GLN A 25 23.72 -14.48 -12.98
N ALA A 26 22.46 -14.73 -13.35
CA ALA A 26 21.45 -15.05 -12.36
C ALA A 26 22.01 -16.22 -11.53
N ILE A 27 22.15 -16.00 -10.22
CA ILE A 27 22.46 -17.09 -9.30
C ILE A 27 21.24 -18.02 -9.34
N VAL A 28 21.29 -19.02 -10.22
CA VAL A 28 20.37 -20.14 -10.18
C VAL A 28 20.84 -20.99 -9.02
N TYR A 29 20.19 -20.83 -7.86
CA TYR A 29 20.33 -21.80 -6.80
C TYR A 29 19.85 -23.15 -7.36
N PRO A 30 20.70 -24.18 -7.41
CA PRO A 30 20.23 -25.51 -7.78
C PRO A 30 19.14 -25.89 -6.78
N TYR A 31 17.96 -26.27 -7.28
CA TYR A 31 16.90 -26.84 -6.47
C TYR A 31 17.48 -28.06 -5.76
N GLN A 32 17.80 -27.90 -4.48
CA GLN A 32 18.03 -29.03 -3.60
C GLN A 32 16.64 -29.56 -3.24
N PRO A 33 16.36 -30.86 -3.42
CA PRO A 33 15.13 -31.44 -2.91
C PRO A 33 15.11 -31.13 -1.42
N MET A 34 14.17 -30.31 -0.97
CA MET A 34 14.01 -30.08 0.45
C MET A 34 13.71 -31.45 1.06
N GLU A 35 14.65 -31.95 1.84
CA GLU A 35 14.40 -33.01 2.81
C GLU A 35 13.09 -32.63 3.52
N GLN A 36 12.09 -33.53 3.54
CA GLN A 36 10.69 -33.27 3.93
C GLN A 36 10.60 -32.72 5.36
N GLN A 37 10.97 -31.46 5.56
CA GLN A 37 10.57 -30.67 6.71
C GLN A 37 9.06 -30.56 6.62
N GLN A 38 8.43 -30.80 7.76
CA GLN A 38 6.98 -30.86 7.93
C GLN A 38 6.35 -29.53 7.50
N ALA A 39 6.10 -29.39 6.19
CA ALA A 39 5.50 -28.20 5.62
C ALA A 39 4.07 -28.07 6.15
N SER A 40 3.60 -26.82 6.26
CA SER A 40 2.20 -26.57 6.63
C SER A 40 1.27 -27.26 5.63
N LYS A 41 0.21 -27.89 6.13
CA LYS A 41 -0.81 -28.54 5.28
C LYS A 41 -1.68 -27.53 4.54
N LEU A 42 -1.72 -26.29 5.02
CA LEU A 42 -2.60 -25.24 4.50
C LEU A 42 -1.87 -24.30 3.54
N VAL A 43 -0.56 -24.09 3.73
CA VAL A 43 0.27 -23.27 2.84
C VAL A 43 1.62 -23.96 2.68
N PHE A 44 1.97 -24.28 1.44
CA PHE A 44 3.21 -24.99 1.12
C PHE A 44 3.75 -24.56 -0.25
N PRO A 45 5.06 -24.61 -0.48
CA PRO A 45 5.61 -24.31 -1.80
C PRO A 45 5.21 -25.41 -2.80
N ASP A 46 4.78 -24.99 -3.98
CA ASP A 46 4.62 -25.83 -5.14
C ASP A 46 5.99 -26.43 -5.52
N PRO A 47 6.13 -27.76 -5.63
CA PRO A 47 7.43 -28.39 -5.87
C PRO A 47 8.07 -28.05 -7.22
N GLN A 48 7.29 -27.57 -8.20
CA GLN A 48 7.73 -27.34 -9.57
C GLN A 48 8.10 -25.87 -9.81
N THR A 49 7.31 -24.96 -9.24
CA THR A 49 7.43 -23.51 -9.44
C THR A 49 8.02 -22.79 -8.23
N GLY A 50 7.99 -23.40 -7.04
CA GLY A 50 8.40 -22.79 -5.78
C GLY A 50 7.42 -21.74 -5.24
N HIS A 51 6.30 -21.47 -5.94
CA HIS A 51 5.27 -20.54 -5.49
C HIS A 51 4.47 -21.11 -4.33
N LEU A 52 3.99 -20.26 -3.42
CA LEU A 52 3.12 -20.72 -2.33
C LEU A 52 1.76 -21.17 -2.88
N MET A 53 1.38 -22.41 -2.57
CA MET A 53 0.05 -22.97 -2.76
C MET A 53 -0.77 -22.79 -1.49
N TYR A 54 -2.02 -22.35 -1.65
CA TYR A 54 -2.96 -22.13 -0.55
C TYR A 54 -4.09 -23.15 -0.64
N GLN A 55 -4.07 -24.12 0.27
CA GLN A 55 -5.06 -25.18 0.34
C GLN A 55 -6.33 -24.68 1.04
N GLU A 56 -7.47 -25.04 0.48
CA GLU A 56 -8.78 -24.80 1.11
C GLU A 56 -8.92 -25.64 2.38
N TYR A 57 -9.48 -25.03 3.41
CA TYR A 57 -9.95 -25.68 4.62
C TYR A 57 -11.39 -25.26 4.91
N ASN A 58 -12.12 -26.07 5.68
CA ASN A 58 -13.57 -25.91 5.87
C ASN A 58 -14.32 -25.82 4.51
N ASP A 59 -15.40 -25.05 4.46
CA ASP A 59 -16.26 -24.83 3.30
C ASP A 59 -15.64 -23.84 2.28
N GLY A 60 -14.39 -24.10 1.88
CA GLY A 60 -13.67 -23.35 0.84
C GLY A 60 -12.82 -22.17 1.34
N ASP A 61 -12.67 -21.99 2.66
CA ASP A 61 -11.83 -20.94 3.22
C ASP A 61 -10.35 -21.19 2.91
N LYS A 62 -9.58 -20.11 2.70
CA LYS A 62 -8.12 -20.16 2.52
C LYS A 62 -7.43 -19.29 3.55
N ILE A 63 -6.21 -19.65 3.92
CA ILE A 63 -5.32 -18.74 4.65
C ILE A 63 -5.14 -17.48 3.81
N ILE A 64 -5.32 -16.32 4.45
CA ILE A 64 -5.26 -15.01 3.77
C ILE A 64 -3.85 -14.79 3.21
N ASP A 65 -3.78 -14.41 1.94
CA ASP A 65 -2.55 -14.01 1.28
C ASP A 65 -2.26 -12.52 1.50
N PHE A 66 -1.12 -12.23 2.15
CA PHE A 66 -0.61 -10.88 2.39
C PHE A 66 0.53 -10.49 1.44
N SER A 67 0.81 -11.26 0.40
CA SER A 67 1.88 -10.97 -0.58
C SER A 67 1.70 -9.61 -1.29
N SER A 68 0.47 -9.10 -1.34
CA SER A 68 0.11 -7.81 -1.93
C SER A 68 0.17 -6.61 -0.98
N VAL A 69 0.76 -6.75 0.22
CA VAL A 69 0.97 -5.60 1.10
C VAL A 69 2.10 -4.70 0.59
N GLY A 70 1.93 -3.39 0.69
CA GLY A 70 2.97 -2.41 0.33
C GLY A 70 2.47 -1.29 -0.58
N PHE A 71 3.39 -0.44 -1.02
CA PHE A 71 3.09 0.65 -1.94
C PHE A 71 2.57 0.10 -3.28
N LEU A 72 1.39 0.60 -3.70
CA LEU A 72 0.66 0.07 -4.86
C LEU A 72 0.61 -1.46 -4.86
N GLU A 73 0.23 -2.00 -3.70
CA GLU A 73 0.04 -3.42 -3.44
C GLU A 73 1.30 -4.28 -3.72
N GLY A 74 2.47 -3.69 -3.47
CA GLY A 74 3.77 -4.34 -3.65
C GLY A 74 4.20 -4.45 -5.12
N ARG A 75 3.40 -3.97 -6.08
CA ARG A 75 3.67 -4.07 -7.52
C ARG A 75 4.56 -2.97 -8.07
N SER A 76 4.76 -1.91 -7.29
CA SER A 76 5.63 -0.80 -7.66
C SER A 76 6.60 -0.52 -6.54
N ALA A 77 7.85 -0.23 -6.91
CA ALA A 77 8.79 0.35 -5.97
C ALA A 77 8.22 1.67 -5.44
N ILE A 78 8.45 1.94 -4.15
CA ILE A 78 8.20 3.26 -3.60
C ILE A 78 8.99 4.27 -4.44
N PRO A 79 8.38 5.40 -4.87
CA PRO A 79 9.09 6.40 -5.66
C PRO A 79 10.36 6.85 -4.91
N THR A 80 11.52 6.54 -5.48
CA THR A 80 12.82 6.99 -4.95
C THR A 80 13.16 8.35 -5.54
N SER A 81 14.27 8.95 -5.10
CA SER A 81 14.76 10.24 -5.63
C SER A 81 14.74 10.30 -7.16
N ASN A 82 15.01 9.19 -7.87
CA ASN A 82 14.97 9.12 -9.32
C ASN A 82 13.55 9.27 -9.93
N GLY A 83 12.52 8.74 -9.26
CA GLY A 83 11.12 8.92 -9.66
C GLY A 83 10.57 10.30 -9.27
N LEU A 84 11.22 10.97 -8.32
CA LEU A 84 10.93 12.35 -7.91
C LEU A 84 11.76 13.38 -8.68
N LEU A 85 12.72 12.94 -9.52
CA LEU A 85 13.51 13.83 -10.36
C LEU A 85 12.56 14.70 -11.19
N ASN A 86 12.84 16.00 -11.19
CA ASN A 86 12.09 17.01 -11.93
C ASN A 86 10.66 17.28 -11.42
N LEU A 87 10.32 16.90 -10.18
CA LEU A 87 9.15 17.44 -9.51
C LEU A 87 9.48 18.78 -8.85
N PRO A 88 8.63 19.81 -9.01
CA PRO A 88 8.71 21.02 -8.20
C PRO A 88 8.75 20.63 -6.71
N THR A 89 9.79 21.09 -6.01
CA THR A 89 10.04 20.71 -4.62
C THR A 89 10.14 21.95 -3.75
N ILE A 90 9.35 21.98 -2.67
CA ILE A 90 9.49 22.96 -1.59
C ILE A 90 10.18 22.25 -0.42
N ILE A 91 11.31 22.78 0.01
CA ILE A 91 12.04 22.27 1.17
C ILE A 91 11.58 23.06 2.40
N VAL A 92 11.07 22.35 3.41
CA VAL A 92 10.75 22.89 4.73
C VAL A 92 11.86 22.48 5.69
N TYR A 93 12.32 23.44 6.50
CA TYR A 93 13.34 23.21 7.52
C TYR A 93 12.70 23.25 8.92
N PRO A 94 13.19 22.46 9.89
CA PRO A 94 12.69 22.53 11.25
C PRO A 94 13.02 23.90 11.86
N LYS A 95 12.11 24.45 12.65
CA LYS A 95 12.36 25.70 13.40
C LYS A 95 12.98 25.41 14.76
N MET A 96 13.51 26.48 15.38
CA MET A 96 13.98 26.45 16.77
C MET A 96 12.91 25.90 17.72
N GLN A 97 13.36 25.31 18.83
CA GLN A 97 12.46 24.65 19.78
C GLN A 97 11.31 25.57 20.24
N GLY A 98 10.11 24.99 20.32
CA GLY A 98 8.89 25.66 20.80
C GLY A 98 8.07 26.40 19.73
N THR A 99 8.61 26.59 18.52
CA THR A 99 7.88 27.30 17.45
C THR A 99 6.90 26.37 16.73
N ASP A 100 5.66 26.83 16.57
CA ASP A 100 4.65 26.14 15.75
C ASP A 100 4.94 26.35 14.26
N GLN A 101 4.81 25.27 13.48
CA GLN A 101 5.07 25.25 12.04
C GLN A 101 3.83 24.87 11.21
N THR A 102 2.65 24.72 11.82
CA THR A 102 1.47 24.26 11.06
C THR A 102 1.18 25.14 9.83
N ASP A 103 1.09 26.46 9.98
CA ASP A 103 0.71 27.34 8.88
C ASP A 103 1.74 27.35 7.73
N GLU A 104 3.03 27.32 8.07
CA GLU A 104 4.12 27.25 7.09
C GLU A 104 4.08 25.95 6.29
N ILE A 105 3.87 24.82 6.97
CA ILE A 105 3.78 23.52 6.31
C ILE A 105 2.50 23.41 5.48
N GLN A 106 1.38 23.94 5.99
CA GLN A 106 0.13 23.99 5.23
C GLN A 106 0.29 24.83 3.96
N GLN A 107 0.96 25.98 4.04
CA GLN A 107 1.24 26.81 2.88
C GLN A 107 2.12 26.09 1.85
N ALA A 108 3.12 25.32 2.29
CA ALA A 108 3.93 24.52 1.38
C ALA A 108 3.09 23.43 0.68
N ILE A 109 2.20 22.76 1.42
CA ILE A 109 1.24 21.79 0.87
C ILE A 109 0.33 22.45 -0.17
N ASP A 110 -0.26 23.60 0.16
CA ASP A 110 -1.19 24.32 -0.70
C ASP A 110 -0.51 24.82 -1.98
N THR A 111 0.72 25.33 -1.85
CA THR A 111 1.53 25.77 -2.99
C THR A 111 1.84 24.62 -3.94
N VAL A 112 2.27 23.47 -3.41
CA VAL A 112 2.50 22.27 -4.22
C VAL A 112 1.19 21.76 -4.85
N GLY A 113 0.08 21.84 -4.12
CA GLY A 113 -1.26 21.51 -4.61
C GLY A 113 -1.71 22.39 -5.78
N GLY A 114 -1.21 23.62 -5.87
CA GLY A 114 -1.48 24.56 -6.96
C GLY A 114 -0.73 24.26 -8.27
N TYR A 115 0.33 23.44 -8.24
CA TYR A 115 1.06 23.09 -9.45
C TYR A 115 0.25 22.18 -10.39
N PRO A 116 0.42 22.30 -11.72
CA PRO A 116 -0.25 21.42 -12.67
C PRO A 116 0.17 19.96 -12.44
N ALA A 117 -0.78 19.04 -12.50
CA ALA A 117 -0.48 17.62 -12.46
C ALA A 117 0.24 17.18 -13.74
N ARG A 118 1.30 16.39 -13.58
CA ARG A 118 2.00 15.69 -14.67
C ARG A 118 1.16 14.52 -15.19
N LYS A 119 1.65 13.87 -16.25
CA LYS A 119 1.01 12.68 -16.86
C LYS A 119 0.82 11.51 -15.89
N ASP A 120 1.70 11.41 -14.88
CA ASP A 120 1.68 10.40 -13.82
C ASP A 120 0.75 10.79 -12.64
N GLY A 121 0.09 11.96 -12.72
CA GLY A 121 -0.81 12.48 -11.69
C GLY A 121 -0.09 13.22 -10.55
N LEU A 122 1.24 13.31 -10.56
CA LEU A 122 2.03 13.99 -9.54
C LEU A 122 2.13 15.49 -9.83
N ARG A 123 2.15 16.30 -8.77
CA ARG A 123 2.24 17.78 -8.83
C ARG A 123 3.57 18.29 -8.31
N GLY A 124 4.05 17.71 -7.20
CA GLY A 124 5.29 18.14 -6.58
C GLY A 124 5.52 17.51 -5.21
N VAL A 125 6.59 17.95 -4.57
CA VAL A 125 7.08 17.41 -3.30
C VAL A 125 7.18 18.51 -2.26
N VAL A 126 6.66 18.25 -1.06
CA VAL A 126 7.04 18.97 0.16
C VAL A 126 8.09 18.12 0.86
N HIS A 127 9.34 18.53 0.76
CA HIS A 127 10.47 17.83 1.36
C HIS A 127 10.78 18.41 2.74
N PHE A 128 10.86 17.57 3.74
CA PHE A 128 11.19 17.93 5.11
C PHE A 128 12.64 17.56 5.38
N ALA A 129 13.47 18.57 5.67
CA ALA A 129 14.79 18.32 6.20
C ALA A 129 14.71 17.57 7.55
N ARG A 130 15.77 16.85 7.91
CA ARG A 130 15.86 16.16 9.20
C ARG A 130 15.57 17.13 10.35
N GLY A 131 14.70 16.71 11.28
CA GLY A 131 14.36 17.47 12.48
C GLY A 131 12.92 17.27 12.96
N THR A 132 12.55 18.06 13.97
CA THR A 132 11.23 18.00 14.61
C THR A 132 10.40 19.22 14.24
N TYR A 133 9.22 18.97 13.67
CA TYR A 133 8.22 19.98 13.31
C TYR A 133 7.07 19.90 14.31
N ARG A 134 6.78 21.01 14.99
CA ARG A 134 5.69 21.07 15.96
C ARG A 134 4.45 21.60 15.30
N LEU A 135 3.34 20.89 15.51
CA LEU A 135 2.05 21.20 14.91
C LEU A 135 1.02 21.44 16.00
N LYS A 136 0.38 22.61 16.02
CA LYS A 136 -0.76 22.87 16.93
C LYS A 136 -2.12 22.58 16.29
N SER A 137 -2.18 22.47 14.96
CA SER A 137 -3.39 22.11 14.21
C SER A 137 -3.12 21.10 13.10
N CYS A 138 -4.20 20.52 12.57
CA CYS A 138 -4.17 19.42 11.60
C CYS A 138 -3.74 19.93 10.21
N LEU A 139 -2.81 19.22 9.56
CA LEU A 139 -2.45 19.47 8.16
C LEU A 139 -3.49 18.84 7.22
N HIS A 140 -3.89 19.57 6.19
CA HIS A 140 -4.89 19.15 5.23
C HIS A 140 -4.28 18.96 3.84
N ILE A 141 -4.41 17.76 3.29
CA ILE A 141 -4.08 17.47 1.88
C ILE A 141 -5.41 17.22 1.16
N GLN A 142 -5.85 18.21 0.37
CA GLN A 142 -7.15 18.18 -0.31
C GLN A 142 -7.04 17.93 -1.82
N THR A 143 -5.82 17.92 -2.36
CA THR A 143 -5.54 17.79 -3.78
C THR A 143 -4.61 16.60 -4.03
N SER A 144 -4.94 15.76 -5.01
CA SER A 144 -4.11 14.63 -5.41
C SER A 144 -2.78 15.06 -6.02
N GLY A 145 -1.78 14.19 -5.93
CA GLY A 145 -0.47 14.38 -6.58
C GLY A 145 0.58 15.09 -5.72
N ILE A 146 0.29 15.35 -4.44
CA ILE A 146 1.23 15.94 -3.49
C ILE A 146 2.00 14.82 -2.77
N ILE A 147 3.32 14.93 -2.72
CA ILE A 147 4.18 14.01 -1.97
C ILE A 147 4.73 14.72 -0.74
N LEU A 148 4.51 14.16 0.44
CA LEU A 148 5.24 14.54 1.65
C LEU A 148 6.45 13.62 1.81
N GLN A 149 7.65 14.18 1.79
CA GLN A 149 8.89 13.40 1.82
C GLN A 149 9.76 13.80 3.02
N GLY A 150 10.06 12.87 3.90
CA GLY A 150 11.05 13.08 4.96
C GLY A 150 12.50 12.93 4.46
N ALA A 151 13.45 13.26 5.33
CA ALA A 151 14.87 13.03 5.07
C ALA A 151 15.16 11.53 4.85
N LYS A 152 16.11 11.24 3.94
CA LYS A 152 16.45 9.88 3.48
C LYS A 152 16.84 8.93 4.61
N ASP A 153 17.55 9.44 5.61
CA ASP A 153 18.12 8.66 6.71
C ASP A 153 17.20 8.59 7.95
N GLY A 154 15.94 9.06 7.82
CA GLY A 154 14.98 9.12 8.92
C GLY A 154 14.99 10.47 9.65
N ASP A 155 14.58 10.47 10.93
CA ASP A 155 14.60 11.64 11.82
C ASP A 155 13.79 12.87 11.37
N THR A 156 12.78 12.66 10.53
CA THR A 156 11.72 13.66 10.29
C THR A 156 10.57 13.35 11.24
N VAL A 157 10.35 14.21 12.24
CA VAL A 157 9.37 13.98 13.30
C VAL A 157 8.31 15.07 13.27
N PHE A 158 7.04 14.67 13.14
CA PHE A 158 5.91 15.57 13.43
C PHE A 158 5.47 15.36 14.87
N GLU A 159 5.61 16.42 15.66
CA GLU A 159 5.25 16.43 17.08
C GLU A 159 3.91 17.16 17.24
N ASN A 160 2.90 16.42 17.71
CA ASN A 160 1.61 17.00 18.05
C ASN A 160 1.72 17.83 19.33
N LYS A 161 1.47 19.14 19.23
CA LYS A 161 1.42 20.08 20.35
C LYS A 161 0.03 20.70 20.55
N GLY A 162 -0.96 20.26 19.79
CA GLY A 162 -2.37 20.63 19.98
C GLY A 162 -3.14 19.56 20.75
N GLU A 163 -4.44 19.82 20.96
CA GLU A 163 -5.37 18.88 21.62
C GLU A 163 -6.00 17.87 20.63
N MET A 164 -5.47 17.80 19.40
CA MET A 164 -6.04 16.99 18.32
C MET A 164 -5.59 15.53 18.39
N ASN A 165 -6.43 14.63 17.90
CA ASN A 165 -6.09 13.21 17.73
C ASN A 165 -5.56 12.88 16.32
N THR A 166 -5.50 13.85 15.40
CA THR A 166 -5.14 13.63 13.99
C THR A 166 -4.18 14.71 13.50
N LEU A 167 -2.97 14.31 13.11
CA LEU A 167 -1.93 15.23 12.61
C LEU A 167 -2.09 15.61 11.14
N ILE A 168 -2.46 14.65 10.30
CA ILE A 168 -2.60 14.84 8.85
C ILE A 168 -3.92 14.25 8.41
N LYS A 169 -4.70 15.03 7.66
CA LYS A 169 -5.95 14.61 7.05
C LYS A 169 -5.82 14.69 5.53
N VAL A 170 -5.77 13.52 4.91
CA VAL A 170 -5.79 13.38 3.45
C VAL A 170 -7.24 13.17 3.00
N ARG A 171 -7.71 14.01 2.08
CA ARG A 171 -9.04 13.92 1.50
C ARG A 171 -8.92 13.94 -0.03
N GLY A 172 -9.38 12.88 -0.68
CA GLY A 172 -9.54 12.86 -2.13
C GLY A 172 -10.80 13.61 -2.58
N GLY A 173 -10.96 13.74 -3.90
CA GLY A 173 -12.21 14.20 -4.50
C GLY A 173 -13.40 13.33 -4.09
N ALA A 174 -14.62 13.84 -4.26
CA ALA A 174 -15.83 13.07 -3.97
C ALA A 174 -15.87 11.83 -4.87
N ASN A 175 -15.95 10.66 -4.24
CA ASN A 175 -16.19 9.40 -4.90
C ASN A 175 -17.59 9.41 -5.52
N VAL A 176 -17.69 9.60 -6.83
CA VAL A 176 -18.95 9.43 -7.55
C VAL A 176 -19.20 7.94 -7.72
N LEU A 177 -19.91 7.36 -6.75
CA LEU A 177 -20.43 6.01 -6.88
C LEU A 177 -21.39 5.97 -8.08
N ALA A 178 -21.06 5.17 -9.09
CA ALA A 178 -21.98 4.79 -10.13
C ALA A 178 -23.23 4.22 -9.45
N LYS A 179 -24.40 4.73 -9.83
CA LYS A 179 -25.72 4.29 -9.34
C LYS A 179 -26.07 2.85 -9.76
N LYS A 180 -25.08 2.05 -10.18
CA LYS A 180 -25.18 0.65 -10.54
C LYS A 180 -24.88 -0.17 -9.28
N ARG A 181 -25.94 -0.57 -8.58
CA ARG A 181 -25.88 -1.61 -7.54
C ARG A 181 -26.28 -2.95 -8.14
N ALA A 182 -25.62 -4.02 -7.73
CA ALA A 182 -26.01 -5.36 -8.10
C ALA A 182 -25.81 -6.31 -6.91
N PRO A 183 -26.83 -7.14 -6.61
CA PRO A 183 -26.74 -8.11 -5.53
C PRO A 183 -25.72 -9.18 -5.86
N ILE A 184 -24.94 -9.53 -4.84
CA ILE A 184 -24.14 -10.75 -4.79
C ILE A 184 -25.13 -11.91 -4.62
N THR A 185 -25.04 -12.92 -5.49
CA THR A 185 -25.99 -14.04 -5.48
C THR A 185 -25.48 -15.26 -4.71
N ASP A 186 -24.24 -15.22 -4.25
CA ASP A 186 -23.67 -16.24 -3.39
C ASP A 186 -24.36 -16.26 -2.03
N ALA A 187 -24.74 -17.45 -1.57
CA ALA A 187 -25.25 -17.63 -0.21
C ALA A 187 -24.12 -17.46 0.84
N THR A 188 -22.90 -17.80 0.46
CA THR A 188 -21.69 -17.67 1.28
C THR A 188 -20.50 -17.43 0.37
N VAL A 189 -19.59 -16.55 0.78
CA VAL A 189 -18.34 -16.26 0.07
C VAL A 189 -17.19 -16.64 1.01
N PRO A 190 -16.40 -17.68 0.70
CA PRO A 190 -15.32 -18.13 1.57
C PRO A 190 -14.23 -17.06 1.78
N VAL A 191 -13.57 -17.12 2.93
CA VAL A 191 -12.42 -16.27 3.24
C VAL A 191 -11.30 -16.52 2.23
N GLY A 192 -10.71 -15.45 1.71
CA GLY A 192 -9.67 -15.52 0.68
C GLY A 192 -10.23 -15.65 -0.75
N SER A 193 -11.55 -15.66 -0.95
CA SER A 193 -12.14 -15.63 -2.29
C SER A 193 -11.76 -14.37 -3.07
N GLN A 194 -11.34 -14.57 -4.31
CA GLN A 194 -11.08 -13.49 -5.28
C GLN A 194 -12.20 -13.36 -6.32
N GLU A 195 -13.29 -14.11 -6.14
CA GLU A 195 -14.40 -14.22 -7.08
C GLU A 195 -15.75 -14.11 -6.35
N ILE A 196 -16.73 -13.48 -7.00
CA ILE A 196 -18.13 -13.46 -6.57
C ILE A 196 -19.07 -13.58 -7.77
N HIS A 197 -20.26 -14.11 -7.56
CA HIS A 197 -21.33 -14.15 -8.55
C HIS A 197 -22.23 -12.92 -8.45
N VAL A 198 -22.38 -12.21 -9.56
CA VAL A 198 -23.20 -11.00 -9.62
C VAL A 198 -24.22 -11.07 -10.75
N LYS A 199 -25.48 -10.77 -10.40
CA LYS A 199 -26.58 -10.81 -11.36
C LYS A 199 -26.36 -9.83 -12.53
N HIS A 200 -26.28 -10.38 -13.74
CA HIS A 200 -26.02 -9.65 -14.99
C HIS A 200 -24.67 -8.91 -15.03
N ALA A 201 -23.61 -9.46 -14.43
CA ALA A 201 -22.27 -8.85 -14.37
C ALA A 201 -21.80 -8.23 -15.70
N VAL A 202 -21.86 -8.98 -16.81
CA VAL A 202 -21.41 -8.53 -18.16
C VAL A 202 -22.17 -7.30 -18.69
N LYS A 203 -23.42 -7.07 -18.25
CA LYS A 203 -24.20 -5.89 -18.65
C LYS A 203 -23.92 -4.68 -17.76
N ARG A 204 -23.35 -4.90 -16.57
CA ARG A 204 -23.23 -3.89 -15.52
C ARG A 204 -21.81 -3.32 -15.44
N TYR A 205 -20.82 -4.19 -15.62
CA TYR A 205 -19.42 -3.91 -15.38
C TYR A 205 -18.54 -4.32 -16.57
N ASN A 206 -17.35 -3.72 -16.62
CA ASN A 206 -16.26 -4.07 -17.51
C ASN A 206 -15.02 -4.48 -16.72
N VAL A 207 -14.13 -5.22 -17.37
CA VAL A 207 -12.76 -5.42 -16.85
C VAL A 207 -12.08 -4.05 -16.72
N GLY A 208 -11.40 -3.85 -15.60
CA GLY A 208 -10.80 -2.60 -15.19
C GLY A 208 -11.71 -1.71 -14.33
N ASP A 209 -13.01 -1.98 -14.22
CA ASP A 209 -13.88 -1.18 -13.33
C ASP A 209 -13.42 -1.31 -11.87
N LEU A 210 -13.33 -0.16 -11.20
CA LEU A 210 -13.16 -0.11 -9.75
C LEU A 210 -14.54 -0.23 -9.11
N VAL A 211 -14.72 -1.18 -8.21
CA VAL A 211 -15.99 -1.45 -7.55
C VAL A 211 -15.85 -1.49 -6.03
N VAL A 212 -16.90 -1.10 -5.32
CA VAL A 212 -17.06 -1.31 -3.87
C VAL A 212 -17.82 -2.60 -3.69
N VAL A 213 -17.18 -3.66 -3.19
CA VAL A 213 -17.84 -4.85 -2.65
C VAL A 213 -18.22 -4.55 -1.22
N ALA A 214 -19.48 -4.72 -0.87
CA ALA A 214 -19.92 -4.41 0.48
C ALA A 214 -20.72 -5.52 1.13
N VAL A 215 -20.44 -5.73 2.41
CA VAL A 215 -21.09 -6.72 3.25
C VAL A 215 -21.84 -5.99 4.35
N GLN A 216 -23.14 -6.25 4.47
CA GLN A 216 -23.93 -5.80 5.60
C GLN A 216 -23.86 -6.86 6.70
N PHE A 217 -23.61 -6.42 7.93
CA PHE A 217 -23.54 -7.30 9.09
C PHE A 217 -24.51 -6.84 10.17
N ASN A 218 -25.13 -7.80 10.84
CA ASN A 218 -26.19 -7.58 11.82
C ASN A 218 -25.68 -7.77 13.27
N ALA A 219 -26.55 -7.51 14.25
CA ALA A 219 -26.17 -7.59 15.67
C ALA A 219 -25.82 -9.02 16.10
N THR A 220 -26.47 -10.02 15.53
CA THR A 220 -26.18 -11.43 15.79
C THR A 220 -24.75 -11.74 15.40
N TRP A 221 -24.34 -11.39 14.17
CA TRP A 221 -22.97 -11.62 13.71
C TRP A 221 -21.93 -10.90 14.58
N VAL A 222 -22.19 -9.65 14.96
CA VAL A 222 -21.27 -8.88 15.83
C VAL A 222 -21.06 -9.57 17.18
N LYS A 223 -22.14 -10.11 17.76
CA LYS A 223 -22.09 -10.88 19.01
C LYS A 223 -21.38 -12.22 18.82
N ASP A 224 -21.64 -12.91 17.71
CA ASP A 224 -21.03 -14.22 17.42
C ASP A 224 -19.50 -14.12 17.31
N ILE A 225 -18.97 -13.02 16.77
CA ILE A 225 -17.53 -12.75 16.72
C ILE A 225 -16.98 -12.09 18.01
N GLY A 226 -17.81 -11.92 19.04
CA GLY A 226 -17.44 -11.35 20.34
C GLY A 226 -17.11 -9.85 20.31
N MET A 227 -17.51 -9.13 19.26
CA MET A 227 -17.21 -7.69 19.10
C MET A 227 -18.32 -6.80 19.66
N ASP A 228 -19.39 -7.37 20.23
CA ASP A 228 -20.49 -6.61 20.84
C ASP A 228 -20.10 -5.97 22.18
N VAL A 229 -19.03 -6.45 22.82
CA VAL A 229 -18.51 -5.91 24.09
C VAL A 229 -17.02 -5.60 23.98
N ILE A 230 -16.68 -4.31 23.94
CA ILE A 230 -15.28 -3.82 23.96
C ILE A 230 -15.17 -2.72 25.00
N HIS A 231 -14.52 -3.00 26.13
CA HIS A 231 -14.32 -1.99 27.17
C HIS A 231 -13.17 -1.04 26.83
N PRO A 232 -13.32 0.29 27.05
CA PRO A 232 -12.17 1.19 27.07
C PRO A 232 -11.12 0.70 28.07
N LYS A 233 -9.84 0.96 27.76
CA LYS A 233 -8.73 0.61 28.65
C LYS A 233 -8.93 1.27 30.02
N GLY A 234 -9.09 0.45 31.06
CA GLY A 234 -9.25 0.91 32.45
C GLY A 234 -10.66 1.32 32.86
N ASP A 235 -11.67 1.16 32.00
CA ASP A 235 -13.07 1.48 32.32
C ASP A 235 -14.01 0.37 31.80
N THR A 236 -14.38 -0.56 32.69
CA THR A 236 -15.31 -1.66 32.37
C THR A 236 -16.79 -1.24 32.43
N SER A 237 -17.09 -0.01 32.85
CA SER A 237 -18.47 0.50 32.92
C SER A 237 -19.01 0.95 31.55
N LYS A 238 -18.12 1.14 30.57
CA LYS A 238 -18.45 1.57 29.20
C LYS A 238 -18.24 0.45 28.20
N ASN A 239 -19.03 0.50 27.13
CA ASN A 239 -18.93 -0.43 26.01
C ASN A 239 -18.76 0.33 24.69
N ASN A 240 -17.61 0.14 24.05
CA ASN A 240 -17.24 0.60 22.71
C ASN A 240 -17.36 -0.53 21.66
N GLY A 241 -18.15 -1.56 21.94
CA GLY A 241 -18.43 -2.66 21.04
C GLY A 241 -18.98 -2.18 19.71
N TRP A 242 -18.78 -3.01 18.69
CA TRP A 242 -19.23 -2.73 17.35
C TRP A 242 -20.76 -2.69 17.29
N ARG A 243 -21.28 -1.89 16.37
CA ARG A 243 -22.71 -1.83 16.06
C ARG A 243 -22.94 -2.45 14.68
N PRO A 244 -24.14 -2.99 14.40
CA PRO A 244 -24.51 -3.42 13.06
C PRO A 244 -24.19 -2.35 12.03
N GLY A 245 -23.75 -2.77 10.85
CA GLY A 245 -23.21 -1.84 9.88
C GLY A 245 -22.88 -2.49 8.55
N ARG A 246 -21.96 -1.84 7.86
CA ARG A 246 -21.52 -2.25 6.53
C ARG A 246 -20.01 -2.14 6.44
N LEU A 247 -19.38 -3.17 5.92
CA LEU A 247 -17.98 -3.14 5.48
C LEU A 247 -17.98 -2.88 3.99
N GLU A 248 -17.09 -1.99 3.55
CA GLU A 248 -16.91 -1.64 2.15
C GLU A 248 -15.46 -1.90 1.76
N HIS A 249 -15.29 -2.66 0.68
CA HIS A 249 -14.00 -3.06 0.16
C HIS A 249 -13.92 -2.64 -1.28
N LEU A 250 -12.95 -1.78 -1.59
CA LEU A 250 -12.69 -1.42 -2.97
C LEU A 250 -11.93 -2.57 -3.66
N ARG A 251 -12.29 -2.87 -4.90
CA ARG A 251 -11.74 -3.96 -5.72
C ARG A 251 -11.70 -3.55 -7.19
N THR A 252 -10.75 -4.07 -7.95
CA THR A 252 -10.71 -3.90 -9.40
C THR A 252 -11.08 -5.19 -10.10
N ILE A 253 -12.01 -5.11 -11.05
CA ILE A 253 -12.43 -6.26 -11.85
C ILE A 253 -11.32 -6.62 -12.84
N THR A 254 -10.79 -7.84 -12.77
CA THR A 254 -9.76 -8.32 -13.70
C THR A 254 -10.29 -9.31 -14.72
N ALA A 255 -11.42 -9.97 -14.46
CA ALA A 255 -12.12 -10.79 -15.44
C ALA A 255 -13.62 -10.88 -15.18
N ILE A 256 -14.40 -11.13 -16.24
CA ILE A 256 -15.85 -11.42 -16.15
C ILE A 256 -16.15 -12.67 -16.99
N TRP A 257 -16.63 -13.73 -16.34
CA TRP A 257 -16.76 -15.05 -16.97
C TRP A 257 -18.20 -15.30 -17.45
N ARG A 258 -18.37 -15.56 -18.75
CA ARG A 258 -19.69 -15.66 -19.42
C ARG A 258 -20.43 -17.00 -19.19
N ARG A 259 -19.71 -18.12 -19.00
CA ARG A 259 -20.31 -19.48 -18.96
C ARG A 259 -20.85 -19.90 -17.59
N LEU A 260 -20.61 -19.13 -16.53
CA LEU A 260 -21.01 -19.46 -15.15
C LEU A 260 -21.80 -18.31 -14.48
N ARG A 261 -22.88 -17.84 -15.11
CA ARG A 261 -23.84 -16.88 -14.48
C ARG A 261 -23.25 -15.55 -13.96
N GLY A 262 -22.12 -15.07 -14.51
CA GLY A 262 -21.61 -13.72 -14.22
C GLY A 262 -20.70 -13.63 -13.00
N ILE A 263 -19.65 -14.46 -12.99
CA ILE A 263 -18.54 -14.34 -12.03
C ILE A 263 -17.74 -13.08 -12.37
N VAL A 264 -17.46 -12.29 -11.34
CA VAL A 264 -16.52 -11.18 -11.36
C VAL A 264 -15.29 -11.62 -10.59
N HIS A 265 -14.14 -11.66 -11.25
CA HIS A 265 -12.85 -11.91 -10.63
C HIS A 265 -12.22 -10.57 -10.25
N PHE A 266 -11.73 -10.45 -9.03
CA PHE A 266 -11.02 -9.30 -8.54
C PHE A 266 -9.53 -9.58 -8.52
N ALA A 267 -8.73 -8.59 -8.90
CA ALA A 267 -7.32 -8.63 -8.53
C ALA A 267 -7.21 -8.60 -6.99
N SER A 268 -6.31 -9.38 -6.41
CA SER A 268 -5.40 -8.74 -5.45
C SER A 268 -4.62 -7.71 -6.26
N GLY A 269 -4.53 -6.44 -5.88
CA GLY A 269 -3.37 -5.66 -6.32
C GLY A 269 -3.46 -4.58 -7.42
N GLU A 270 -4.60 -4.03 -7.87
CA GLU A 270 -4.56 -2.95 -8.91
C GLU A 270 -4.62 -1.49 -8.39
N PRO A 271 -3.78 -0.58 -8.92
CA PRO A 271 -3.67 0.81 -8.44
C PRO A 271 -4.91 1.68 -8.72
N TYR A 272 -5.16 2.60 -7.78
CA TYR A 272 -6.47 3.23 -7.49
C TYR A 272 -6.83 4.53 -8.20
N TRP A 273 -5.95 5.07 -9.04
CA TRP A 273 -6.12 6.44 -9.51
C TRP A 273 -6.92 6.47 -10.83
N ASP A 274 -8.04 7.22 -10.83
CA ASP A 274 -8.85 7.63 -11.99
C ASP A 274 -10.01 6.74 -12.53
N ARG A 275 -10.65 5.91 -11.69
CA ARG A 275 -11.76 5.03 -12.15
C ARG A 275 -13.11 5.32 -11.51
N LYS A 276 -14.18 5.23 -12.31
CA LYS A 276 -15.58 5.33 -11.85
C LYS A 276 -15.88 4.15 -10.92
N LEU A 277 -16.40 4.45 -9.73
CA LEU A 277 -16.71 3.46 -8.71
C LEU A 277 -18.05 2.78 -9.01
N ALA A 278 -18.08 1.49 -9.31
CA ALA A 278 -19.32 0.71 -9.27
C ALA A 278 -19.57 0.16 -7.85
N VAL A 279 -20.79 -0.27 -7.51
CA VAL A 279 -21.06 -0.84 -6.19
C VAL A 279 -21.65 -2.24 -6.35
N CYS A 280 -20.96 -3.24 -5.82
CA CYS A 280 -21.47 -4.58 -5.60
C CYS A 280 -21.95 -4.68 -4.14
N GLY A 281 -23.20 -5.04 -3.93
CA GLY A 281 -23.80 -5.14 -2.60
C GLY A 281 -25.15 -5.80 -2.68
#